data_AF-A0A532C624-F1
#
_entry.id   AF-A0A532C624-F1
#
_cell.length_a   1.000
_cell.length_b   1.000
_cell.length_c   1.000
_cell.angle_alpha   90.00
_cell.angle_beta   90.00
_cell.angle_gamma   90.00
#
_symmetry.space_group_name_H-M   'P 1'
#
loop_
_entity.id
_entity.type
_entity.pdbx_description
1 polymer ?
#
loop_
_entity_poly.entity_id
_entity_poly.type
_entity_poly.pdbx_seq_one_letter_code
_entity_poly.pdbx_strand_id
1 'polypeptide(L)' 'MADNNALYAVRFPDGSVSLYIDEEYAIERGVDPATLTRVEIPCDMFVSGTIQEVREYVALYLESLHSGNT' A
#
# COMPACT_ATOMS: atom_id res chain seq x y z
N MET A 1 18.21 -10.30 8.80
CA MET A 1 17.23 -10.93 7.90
C MET A 1 16.20 -9.85 7.68
N ALA A 2 16.04 -9.34 6.45
CA ALA A 2 15.29 -8.12 6.23
C ALA A 2 13.80 -8.36 6.47
N ASP A 3 13.29 -7.82 7.58
CA ASP A 3 11.88 -7.71 7.91
C ASP A 3 11.18 -6.80 6.89
N ASN A 4 10.99 -7.26 5.65
CA ASN A 4 10.28 -6.50 4.63
C ASN A 4 8.78 -6.54 4.99
N ASN A 5 8.32 -5.53 5.74
CA ASN A 5 6.92 -5.44 6.18
C ASN A 5 6.07 -5.01 4.99
N ALA A 6 5.53 -5.99 4.26
CA ALA A 6 4.58 -5.72 3.20
C ALA A 6 3.30 -5.15 3.79
N LEU A 7 2.90 -3.96 3.33
CA LEU A 7 1.62 -3.35 3.64
C LEU A 7 0.68 -3.55 2.47
N TYR A 8 -0.59 -3.68 2.80
CA TYR A 8 -1.63 -3.73 1.81
C TYR A 8 -2.15 -2.32 1.56
N ALA A 9 -2.16 -1.90 0.31
CA ALA A 9 -2.62 -0.58 -0.07
C ALA A 9 -3.75 -0.67 -1.08
N VAL A 10 -4.75 0.18 -0.92
CA VAL A 10 -5.82 0.36 -1.90
C VAL A 10 -5.84 1.81 -2.35
N ARG A 11 -5.95 2.00 -3.66
CA ARG A 11 -6.26 3.29 -4.26
C ARG A 11 -7.75 3.35 -4.54
N PHE A 12 -8.44 4.26 -3.88
CA PHE A 12 -9.84 4.53 -4.19
C PHE A 12 -9.95 5.38 -5.47
N PRO A 13 -11.04 5.25 -6.23
CA PRO A 13 -11.30 6.06 -7.42
C PRO A 13 -11.39 7.57 -7.13
N ASP A 14 -11.60 7.94 -5.86
CA ASP A 14 -11.56 9.32 -5.35
C ASP A 14 -10.13 9.89 -5.24
N GLY A 15 -9.09 9.07 -5.49
CA GLY A 15 -7.68 9.45 -5.35
C GLY A 15 -7.12 9.24 -3.94
N SER A 16 -7.96 8.88 -2.98
CA SER A 16 -7.56 8.51 -1.62
C SER A 16 -6.82 7.17 -1.60
N VAL A 17 -5.76 7.06 -0.80
CA VAL A 17 -5.03 5.80 -0.56
C VAL A 17 -5.25 5.37 0.89
N SER A 18 -5.66 4.12 1.10
CA SER A 18 -5.70 3.51 2.43
C SER A 18 -4.70 2.38 2.55
N LEU A 19 -4.10 2.29 3.74
CA LEU A 19 -3.08 1.32 4.10
C LEU A 19 -3.68 0.35 5.14
N TYR A 20 -3.40 -0.92 4.95
CA TYR A 20 -3.87 -2.02 5.77
C TYR A 20 -2.70 -2.95 6.11
N ILE A 21 -2.78 -3.55 7.28
CA ILE A 21 -1.78 -4.51 7.75
C ILE A 21 -1.98 -5.90 7.15
N ASP A 22 -3.20 -6.21 6.73
CA ASP A 22 -3.59 -7.50 6.17
C ASP A 22 -4.79 -7.34 5.21
N GLU A 23 -4.97 -8.33 4.32
CA GLU A 23 -6.10 -8.41 3.40
C GLU A 23 -7.43 -8.62 4.16
N GLU A 24 -7.47 -9.50 5.17
CA GLU A 24 -8.68 -9.78 5.96
C GLU A 24 -9.22 -8.51 6.60
N TYR A 25 -8.34 -7.71 7.22
CA TYR A 25 -8.75 -6.46 7.88
C TYR A 25 -9.32 -5.42 6.89
N ALA A 26 -8.80 -5.40 5.66
CA ALA A 26 -9.33 -4.53 4.62
C ALA A 26 -10.69 -5.04 4.10
N ILE A 27 -10.85 -6.35 3.92
CA ILE A 27 -12.12 -6.97 3.55
C ILE A 27 -13.19 -6.68 4.61
N GLU A 28 -12.85 -6.79 5.89
CA GLU A 28 -13.74 -6.42 7.00
C GLU A 28 -14.16 -4.94 6.97
N ARG A 29 -13.30 -4.06 6.42
CA ARG A 29 -13.60 -2.64 6.19
C ARG A 29 -14.46 -2.39 4.94
N GLY A 30 -14.74 -3.42 4.15
CA GLY A 30 -15.49 -3.34 2.90
C GLY A 30 -14.63 -2.99 1.68
N VAL A 31 -13.31 -3.27 1.74
CA VAL A 31 -12.42 -3.12 0.59
C VAL A 31 -12.42 -4.41 -0.23
N ASP A 32 -12.57 -4.28 -1.55
CA ASP A 32 -12.45 -5.39 -2.46
C ASP A 32 -10.99 -5.90 -2.53
N PRO A 33 -10.73 -7.19 -2.25
CA PRO A 33 -9.38 -7.75 -2.31
C PRO A 33 -8.78 -7.68 -3.73
N ALA A 34 -9.64 -7.60 -4.76
CA ALA A 34 -9.20 -7.38 -6.14
C ALA A 34 -8.57 -5.99 -6.38
N THR A 35 -8.90 -5.00 -5.56
CA THR A 35 -8.33 -3.62 -5.63
C THR A 35 -7.13 -3.45 -4.70
N LEU A 36 -6.86 -4.48 -3.91
CA LEU A 36 -5.98 -4.44 -2.77
C LEU A 36 -4.61 -4.93 -3.23
N THR A 37 -3.64 -4.01 -3.17
CA THR A 37 -2.31 -4.22 -3.73
C THR A 37 -1.31 -4.39 -2.60
N ARG A 38 -0.59 -5.49 -2.61
CA ARG A 38 0.52 -5.70 -1.68
C ARG A 38 1.70 -4.82 -2.10
N VAL A 39 2.10 -3.90 -1.23
CA VAL A 39 3.23 -3.00 -1.40
C VAL A 39 4.31 -3.35 -0.39
N GLU A 40 5.49 -3.67 -0.88
CA GLU A 40 6.64 -3.98 -0.03
C GLU A 40 7.29 -2.67 0.45
N ILE A 41 7.14 -2.35 1.74
CA ILE A 41 7.80 -1.18 2.32
C ILE A 41 9.16 -1.62 2.89
N PRO A 42 10.26 -0.97 2.50
CA PRO A 42 11.55 -1.22 3.13
C PRO A 42 11.48 -0.87 4.62
N CYS A 43 11.88 -1.81 5.48
CA CYS A 43 11.77 -1.67 6.94
C CYS A 43 12.46 -0.40 7.46
N ASP A 44 13.54 0.04 6.80
CA ASP A 44 14.24 1.29 7.10
C ASP A 44 13.31 2.51 6.95
N MET A 45 12.49 2.55 5.89
CA MET A 45 11.48 3.59 5.66
C MET A 45 10.29 3.46 6.61
N PHE A 46 9.93 2.24 7.02
CA PHE A 46 8.85 2.03 7.99
C PHE A 46 9.26 2.45 9.41
N VAL A 47 10.51 2.20 9.81
CA VAL A 47 11.03 2.45 11.16
C VAL A 47 11.59 3.86 11.31
N SER A 48 12.29 4.36 10.30
CA SER A 48 12.97 5.66 10.34
C SER A 48 12.28 6.74 9.50
N GLY A 49 11.42 6.36 8.56
CA GLY A 49 10.68 7.29 7.71
C GLY A 49 9.39 7.78 8.37
N THR A 50 8.85 8.86 7.83
CA THR A 50 7.57 9.41 8.27
C THR A 50 6.39 8.70 7.59
N ILE A 51 5.22 8.69 8.24
CA ILE A 51 3.97 8.20 7.63
C ILE A 51 3.69 8.92 6.29
N GLN A 52 4.12 10.17 6.12
CA GLN A 52 3.98 10.91 4.87
C GLN A 52 4.82 10.29 3.75
N GLU A 53 6.10 10.00 3.99
CA GLU A 53 6.98 9.33 3.02
C GLU A 53 6.45 7.94 2.64
N VAL A 54 5.96 7.17 3.61
CA VAL A 54 5.33 5.86 3.35
C VAL A 54 4.10 6.01 2.46
N ARG A 55 3.24 7.01 2.72
CA ARG A 55 2.06 7.28 1.89
C ARG A 55 2.42 7.71 0.48
N GLU A 56 3.42 8.58 0.33
CA GLU A 56 3.92 9.00 -0.99
C GLU A 56 4.54 7.84 -1.77
N TYR A 57 5.37 7.03 -1.12
CA TYR A 57 5.95 5.83 -1.72
C TYR A 57 4.87 4.87 -2.23
N VAL A 58 3.87 4.59 -1.40
CA VAL A 58 2.75 3.72 -1.76
C VAL A 58 1.91 4.31 -2.88
N ALA A 59 1.63 5.62 -2.84
CA ALA A 59 0.91 6.30 -3.90
C ALA A 59 1.65 6.16 -5.25
N LEU A 60 2.94 6.47 -5.28
CA LEU A 60 3.79 6.33 -6.46
C LEU A 60 3.86 4.88 -6.95
N TYR A 61 3.94 3.91 -6.04
CA TYR A 61 3.95 2.49 -6.38
C TYR A 61 2.64 2.05 -7.03
N LEU A 62 1.49 2.47 -6.47
CA LEU A 62 0.16 2.21 -7.04
C LEU A 62 -0.06 2.93 -8.39
N GLU A 63 0.48 4.13 -8.56
CA GLU A 63 0.46 4.84 -9.85
C GLU A 63 1.30 4.10 -10.88
N SER A 64 2.50 3.64 -10.51
CA SER A 64 3.40 2.93 -11.42
C SER A 64 2.85 1.56 -11.82
N LEU A 65 2.16 0.86 -10.92
CA LEU A 65 1.47 -0.39 -11.24
C LEU A 65 0.30 -0.19 -12.21
N HIS A 66 -0.52 0.84 -12.00
CA HIS A 66 -1.63 1.15 -12.92
C HIS A 66 -1.14 1.62 -14.30
N SER A 67 -0.02 2.35 -14.35
CA SER A 67 0.59 2.80 -15.61
C SER A 67 1.27 1.65 -16.37
N GLY A 68 1.63 0.56 -15.69
CA GLY A 68 2.34 -0.59 -16.26
C GLY A 68 1.49 -1.65 -16.95
N ASN A 69 0.16 -1.58 -16.89
CA ASN A 69 -0.72 -2.59 -17.47
C ASN A 69 -1.22 -2.17 -18.88
N THR A 70 -0.30 -2.19 -19.85
CA THR A 70 -0.61 -2.13 -21.30
C THR A 70 -1.12 -3.47 -21.83
#